data_AF-A0A662F332-F1
#
_entry.id   AF-A0A662F332-F1
#
_cell.length_a   1.000
_cell.length_b   1.000
_cell.length_c   1.000
_cell.angle_alpha   90.00
_cell.angle_beta   90.00
_cell.angle_gamma   90.00
#
_symmetry.space_group_name_H-M   'P 1'
#
loop_
_entity.id
_entity.type
_entity.pdbx_description
1 polymer ?
#
loop_
_entity_poly.entity_id
_entity_poly.type
_entity_poly.pdbx_seq_one_letter_code
_entity_poly.pdbx_strand_id
1 'polypeptide(L)'
;MITQNQLTFIGIVVIFLGIIILMASSLLLPKNKESNVKVSAVGVIGFIPFGFSTDKKLFIITLSLVLALMIFTFFMFYYRIKP
;
A
#
# COMPACT_ATOMS: atom_id res chain seq x y z
N MET A 1 18.18 -13.83 -30.39
CA MET A 1 18.34 -12.47 -29.84
C MET A 1 17.02 -12.07 -29.20
N ILE A 2 17.01 -11.78 -27.90
CA ILE A 2 15.80 -11.31 -27.21
C ILE A 2 15.64 -9.83 -27.56
N THR A 3 14.50 -9.47 -28.13
CA THR A 3 14.19 -8.07 -28.46
C THR A 3 13.93 -7.28 -27.17
N GLN A 4 14.18 -5.98 -27.16
CA GLN A 4 13.96 -5.14 -25.96
C GLN A 4 12.53 -5.28 -25.42
N ASN A 5 11.54 -5.34 -26.31
CA ASN A 5 10.14 -5.53 -25.93
C ASN A 5 9.89 -6.87 -25.20
N GLN A 6 10.57 -7.94 -25.61
CA GLN A 6 10.48 -9.24 -24.93
C GLN A 6 11.13 -9.20 -23.54
N LEU A 7 12.25 -8.48 -23.39
CA LEU A 7 12.91 -8.34 -22.08
C LEU A 7 12.03 -7.55 -21.09
N THR A 8 11.40 -6.46 -21.55
CA THR A 8 10.45 -5.69 -20.74
C THR A 8 9.23 -6.53 -20.36
N PHE A 9 8.67 -7.29 -21.30
CA PHE A 9 7.53 -8.16 -21.04
C PHE A 9 7.85 -9.23 -19.99
N ILE A 10 9.01 -9.89 -20.10
CA ILE A 10 9.48 -10.88 -19.13
C ILE A 10 9.63 -10.23 -17.74
N GLY A 11 10.20 -9.02 -17.66
CA GLY A 11 10.34 -8.30 -16.39
C GLY A 11 8.99 -8.01 -15.72
N ILE A 12 8.00 -7.55 -16.49
CA ILE A 12 6.64 -7.29 -15.97
C ILE A 12 6.00 -8.58 -15.46
N VAL A 13 6.11 -9.68 -16.20
CA VAL A 13 5.55 -10.99 -15.79
C VAL A 13 6.17 -11.48 -14.48
N VAL A 14 7.49 -11.33 -14.31
CA VAL A 14 8.19 -11.71 -13.08
C VAL A 14 7.73 -10.87 -11.88
N ILE A 15 7.56 -9.55 -12.05
CA ILE A 15 7.04 -8.66 -11.01
C ILE A 15 5.63 -9.08 -10.60
N PHE A 16 4.75 -9.34 -11.58
CA PHE A 16 3.39 -9.77 -11.33
C PHE A 16 3.34 -11.12 -10.59
N LEU A 17 4.15 -12.09 -10.99
CA LEU A 17 4.29 -13.36 -10.27
C LEU A 17 4.75 -13.14 -8.83
N GLY A 18 5.72 -12.25 -8.61
CA GLY A 18 6.17 -11.87 -7.27
C GLY A 18 5.05 -11.32 -6.40
N ILE A 19 4.22 -10.42 -6.93
CA ILE A 19 3.07 -9.85 -6.22
C ILE A 19 2.06 -10.95 -5.86
N ILE A 20 1.73 -11.83 -6.81
CA ILE A 20 0.78 -12.93 -6.59
C ILE A 20 1.29 -13.87 -5.49
N ILE A 21 2.58 -14.22 -5.50
CA ILE A 21 3.20 -15.07 -4.49
C ILE A 21 3.16 -14.39 -3.11
N LEU A 22 3.45 -13.10 -3.01
CA LEU A 22 3.37 -12.36 -1.75
C LEU A 22 1.95 -12.32 -1.19
N MET A 23 0.95 -12.09 -2.05
CA MET A 23 -0.46 -12.11 -1.66
C MET A 23 -0.88 -13.51 -1.21
N ALA A 24 -0.54 -14.55 -1.96
CA ALA A 24 -0.85 -15.94 -1.60
C ALA A 24 -0.17 -16.31 -0.28
N SER A 25 1.12 -16.02 -0.10
CA SER A 25 1.84 -16.29 1.15
C SER A 25 1.17 -15.60 2.36
N SER A 26 0.78 -14.34 2.21
CA SER A 26 0.05 -13.59 3.25
C SER A 26 -1.30 -14.25 3.62
N LEU A 27 -2.02 -14.78 2.63
CA LEU A 27 -3.31 -15.45 2.84
C LEU A 27 -3.17 -16.87 3.39
N LEU A 28 -2.10 -17.60 3.02
CA LEU A 28 -1.82 -18.95 3.49
C LEU A 28 -1.09 -19.00 4.84
N LEU A 29 -0.74 -17.86 5.44
CA LEU A 29 -0.13 -17.80 6.77
C LEU A 29 -1.07 -18.47 7.82
N PRO A 30 -0.66 -19.57 8.47
CA PRO A 30 -1.54 -20.32 9.35
C PRO A 30 -1.90 -19.53 10.61
N LYS A 31 -3.22 -19.43 10.86
CA LYS A 31 -3.85 -18.69 11.97
C LYS A 31 -3.54 -19.23 13.38
N ASN A 32 -2.87 -20.39 13.49
CA ASN A 32 -2.72 -21.19 14.71
C ASN A 32 -1.41 -21.00 15.51
N LYS A 33 -0.45 -20.21 15.00
CA LYS A 33 0.60 -19.64 15.86
C LYS A 33 0.14 -18.24 16.22
N GLU A 34 0.11 -17.88 17.49
CA GLU A 34 -0.25 -16.54 18.01
C GLU A 34 -0.07 -15.45 16.94
N SER A 35 -1.15 -15.22 16.19
CA SER A 35 -1.06 -14.47 14.96
C SER A 35 -1.01 -13.00 15.36
N ASN A 36 0.19 -12.50 15.61
CA ASN A 36 0.51 -11.08 15.76
C ASN A 36 0.29 -10.29 14.45
N VAL A 37 -0.53 -10.80 13.53
CA VAL A 37 -0.96 -10.11 12.33
C VAL A 37 -1.94 -9.03 12.75
N LYS A 38 -1.41 -7.82 12.91
CA LYS A 38 -2.15 -6.62 13.21
C LYS A 38 -2.61 -6.02 11.89
N VAL A 39 -3.91 -5.81 11.74
CA VAL A 39 -4.51 -5.27 10.53
C VAL A 39 -5.00 -3.85 10.82
N SER A 40 -4.71 -2.93 9.91
CA SER A 40 -5.27 -1.58 9.92
C SER A 40 -5.74 -1.22 8.52
N ALA A 41 -6.94 -0.64 8.45
CA ALA A 41 -7.52 -0.09 7.25
C ALA A 41 -7.84 1.38 7.52
N VAL A 42 -7.31 2.27 6.70
CA VAL A 42 -7.54 3.71 6.79
C VAL A 42 -7.95 4.21 5.41
N GLY A 43 -9.00 5.01 5.35
CA GLY A 43 -9.49 5.67 4.15
C GLY A 43 -9.72 7.17 4.41
N VAL A 44 -10.16 7.88 3.38
CA VAL A 44 -10.47 9.30 3.46
C VAL A 44 -11.83 9.56 2.80
N ILE A 45 -12.74 10.25 3.51
CA ILE A 45 -13.99 10.79 2.93
C ILE A 45 -13.80 12.30 2.84
N GLY A 46 -13.62 12.82 1.62
CA GLY A 46 -13.30 14.23 1.41
C GLY A 46 -11.95 14.60 2.04
N PHE A 47 -11.97 15.39 3.11
CA PHE A 47 -10.79 15.79 3.87
C PHE A 47 -10.63 15.05 5.21
N ILE A 48 -11.59 14.20 5.58
CA ILE A 48 -11.63 13.55 6.88
C ILE A 48 -11.05 12.14 6.75
N PRO A 49 -9.90 11.84 7.39
CA PRO A 49 -9.39 10.49 7.46
C PRO A 49 -10.25 9.65 8.43
N PHE A 50 -10.61 8.44 8.01
CA PHE A 50 -11.35 7.47 8.82
C PHE A 50 -10.61 6.13 8.80
N GLY A 51 -10.77 5.30 9.82
CA GLY A 51 -10.14 3.98 9.78
C GLY A 51 -10.41 3.12 11.00
N PHE A 52 -10.07 1.85 10.86
CA PHE A 52 -10.19 0.82 11.88
C PHE A 52 -8.89 0.03 11.94
N SER A 53 -8.47 -0.33 13.16
CA SER A 53 -7.28 -1.15 13.37
C SER A 53 -7.46 -2.07 14.55
N THR A 54 -6.86 -3.25 14.46
CA THR A 54 -6.81 -4.22 15.56
C THR A 54 -5.76 -3.83 16.61
N ASP A 55 -4.88 -2.89 16.31
CA ASP A 55 -3.82 -2.42 17.21
C ASP A 55 -3.66 -0.90 17.18
N LYS A 56 -3.58 -0.28 18.37
CA LYS A 56 -3.49 1.18 18.53
C LYS A 56 -2.21 1.76 17.93
N LYS A 57 -1.07 1.08 18.08
CA LYS A 57 0.21 1.56 17.55
C LYS A 57 0.19 1.51 16.03
N LEU A 58 -0.31 0.42 15.46
CA LEU A 58 -0.45 0.27 14.02
C LEU A 58 -1.45 1.28 13.44
N PHE A 59 -2.56 1.55 14.15
CA PHE A 59 -3.51 2.58 13.76
C PHE A 59 -2.86 3.96 13.64
N ILE A 60 -2.15 4.39 14.68
CA ILE A 60 -1.49 5.71 14.74
C ILE A 60 -0.47 5.84 13.60
N ILE A 61 0.31 4.79 13.34
CA ILE A 61 1.28 4.78 12.24
C ILE A 61 0.56 4.93 10.90
N THR A 62 -0.46 4.12 10.63
CA THR A 62 -1.20 4.17 9.36
C THR A 62 -1.96 5.49 9.17
N LEU A 63 -2.53 6.04 10.24
CA LEU A 63 -3.24 7.31 10.21
C LEU A 63 -2.28 8.49 9.97
N SER A 64 -1.12 8.47 10.63
CA SER A 64 -0.06 9.46 10.41
C SER A 64 0.47 9.43 8.98
N LEU A 65 0.65 8.24 8.40
CA LEU A 65 1.06 8.07 7.01
C LEU A 65 0.03 8.66 6.04
N VAL A 66 -1.26 8.39 6.26
CA VAL A 66 -2.35 8.95 5.43
C VAL A 66 -2.39 10.47 5.52
N LEU A 67 -2.27 11.05 6.71
CA LEU A 67 -2.20 12.50 6.89
C LEU A 67 -0.98 13.12 6.18
N ALA A 68 0.18 12.49 6.28
CA ALA A 68 1.38 12.94 5.59
C ALA A 68 1.19 12.91 4.07
N LEU A 69 0.59 11.84 3.53
CA LEU A 69 0.25 11.73 2.11
C LEU A 69 -0.77 12.78 1.66
N MET A 70 -1.77 13.10 2.49
CA MET A 70 -2.74 14.17 2.19
C MET A 70 -2.05 15.53 2.10
N ILE A 71 -1.18 15.86 3.06
CA ILE A 71 -0.42 17.12 3.05
C ILE A 71 0.53 17.18 1.85
N PHE A 72 1.25 16.09 1.59
CA PHE A 72 2.17 15.99 0.46
C PHE A 72 1.45 16.17 -0.87
N THR A 73 0.33 15.48 -1.05
CA THR A 73 -0.49 15.57 -2.27
C THR A 73 -1.07 16.97 -2.42
N PHE A 74 -1.57 17.57 -1.33
CA PHE A 74 -2.06 18.94 -1.34
C PHE A 74 -0.97 19.92 -1.78
N PHE A 75 0.24 19.81 -1.23
CA PHE A 75 1.35 20.69 -1.61
C PHE A 75 1.75 20.48 -3.08
N MET A 76 1.86 19.23 -3.53
CA MET A 76 2.23 18.90 -4.91
C MET A 76 1.19 19.43 -5.92
N PHE A 77 -0.10 19.25 -5.65
CA PHE A 77 -1.15 19.78 -6.51
C PHE A 77 -1.27 21.30 -6.42
N TYR A 78 -1.20 21.89 -5.23
CA TYR A 78 -1.26 23.34 -5.05
C TYR A 78 -0.10 24.05 -5.74
N TYR A 79 1.12 23.51 -5.66
CA TYR A 79 2.29 24.06 -6.34
C TYR A 79 2.21 23.91 -7.86
N ARG A 80 1.52 22.87 -8.36
CA ARG A 80 1.31 22.62 -9.79
C ARG A 80 0.14 23.40 -10.38
N ILE A 81 -0.84 23.80 -9.58
CA ILE A 81 -2.06 24.51 -10.00
C ILE A 81 -1.94 26.04 -9.85
N LYS A 82 -0.91 26.56 -9.17
CA LYS A 82 -0.60 27.99 -9.25
C LYS A 82 -0.21 28.35 -10.70
N PRO A 83 -0.88 29.33 -11.33
CA PRO A 83 -0.49 29.83 -12.65
C PRO A 83 0.89 30.48 -12.62
#